data_AF-A0A399W7S6-F1
#
_entry.id   AF-A0A399W7S6-F1
#
_cell.length_a   1.000
_cell.length_b   1.000
_cell.length_c   1.000
_cell.angle_alpha   90.00
_cell.angle_beta   90.00
_cell.angle_gamma   90.00
#
_symmetry.space_group_name_H-M   'P 1'
#
loop_
_entity.id
_entity.type
_entity.pdbx_description
1 polymer ?
#
loop_
_entity_poly.entity_id
_entity_poly.type
_entity_poly.pdbx_seq_one_letter_code
_entity_poly.pdbx_strand_id
1 'polypeptide(L)'
;MFITSEVESLYRKSKPSIKKFLYFLNHLSFQECREQIDQLKNNLTIAKKEYKSSHEEVLNEFYVLSRFVDMLSSYCDLWMKIIKMEFSSSWNFLQDALDQLRQVKKFSSRNTNQTISFFENQLLELEKLYPYNVFCSVGITVERFECSICGRDIDTFDCPHTRGELYQGQMAYGIAHNIIETDHVAMVKHPADKRCVVVYDDNGKQFKLIRFLSELITTNNLQPFDFGELQFSKKKVKNHEFQKKERNSPCYCGSGKKFKKCCISKEYVNGDHVDIVAKLTNIEEIID
;
A
#
# COMPACT_ATOMS: atom_id res chain seq x y z
N MET A 1 -17.92 -7.85 -8.70
CA MET A 1 -17.85 -6.93 -7.55
C MET A 1 -19.24 -6.57 -7.05
N PHE A 2 -20.24 -6.40 -7.94
CA PHE A 2 -21.58 -5.91 -7.61
C PHE A 2 -22.69 -6.92 -7.91
N ILE A 3 -23.83 -6.80 -7.24
CA ILE A 3 -25.07 -7.57 -7.46
C ILE A 3 -26.23 -6.69 -7.92
N THR A 4 -26.27 -5.40 -7.56
CA THR A 4 -27.31 -4.50 -8.04
C THR A 4 -27.09 -4.15 -9.51
N SER A 5 -28.18 -4.10 -10.28
CA SER A 5 -28.13 -3.90 -11.72
C SER A 5 -27.57 -2.52 -12.10
N GLU A 6 -27.86 -1.53 -11.26
CA GLU A 6 -27.53 -0.12 -11.37
C GLU A 6 -26.02 0.08 -11.30
N VAL A 7 -25.39 -0.44 -10.23
CA VAL A 7 -23.95 -0.29 -10.02
C VAL A 7 -23.17 -1.22 -10.94
N GLU A 8 -23.65 -2.43 -11.20
CA GLU A 8 -23.02 -3.34 -12.16
C GLU A 8 -23.01 -2.75 -13.59
N SER A 9 -24.11 -2.11 -14.02
CA SER A 9 -24.19 -1.40 -15.30
C SER A 9 -23.19 -0.26 -15.38
N LEU A 10 -23.09 0.56 -14.32
CA LEU A 10 -22.11 1.64 -14.25
C LEU A 10 -20.67 1.12 -14.28
N TYR A 11 -20.36 0.06 -13.53
CA TYR A 11 -19.04 -0.56 -13.52
C TYR A 11 -18.68 -1.07 -14.92
N ARG A 12 -19.59 -1.76 -15.61
CA ARG A 12 -19.37 -2.21 -17.00
C ARG A 12 -19.08 -1.06 -17.95
N LYS A 13 -19.84 0.04 -17.87
CA LYS A 13 -19.59 1.26 -18.66
C LYS A 13 -18.26 1.94 -18.33
N SER A 14 -17.76 1.73 -17.11
CA SER A 14 -16.49 2.30 -16.62
C SER A 14 -15.25 1.49 -17.06
N LYS A 15 -15.42 0.19 -17.40
CA LYS A 15 -14.31 -0.70 -17.79
C LYS A 15 -13.39 -0.13 -18.87
N PRO A 16 -13.88 0.47 -19.98
CA PRO A 16 -13.00 1.04 -21.01
C PRO A 16 -12.09 2.15 -20.47
N SER A 17 -12.60 3.03 -19.61
CA SER A 17 -11.79 4.08 -18.97
C SER A 17 -10.77 3.49 -17.99
N ILE A 18 -11.15 2.44 -17.25
CA ILE A 18 -10.21 1.72 -16.37
C ILE A 18 -9.11 1.03 -17.19
N LYS A 19 -9.43 0.39 -18.31
CA LYS A 19 -8.43 -0.22 -19.20
C LYS A 19 -7.47 0.82 -19.80
N LYS A 20 -7.99 1.98 -20.22
CA LYS A 20 -7.15 3.11 -20.64
C LYS A 20 -6.25 3.62 -19.51
N PHE A 21 -6.80 3.77 -18.30
CA PHE A 21 -6.02 4.15 -17.11
C PHE A 21 -4.86 3.17 -16.89
N LEU A 22 -5.14 1.87 -16.91
CA LEU A 22 -4.14 0.81 -16.76
C LEU A 22 -3.06 0.91 -17.85
N TYR A 23 -3.47 1.09 -19.10
CA TYR A 23 -2.55 1.28 -20.21
C TYR A 23 -1.64 2.50 -20.01
N PHE A 24 -2.20 3.67 -19.74
CA PHE A 24 -1.43 4.89 -19.55
C PHE A 24 -0.49 4.79 -18.35
N LEU A 25 -0.93 4.17 -17.26
CA LEU A 25 -0.12 4.04 -16.06
C LEU A 25 1.08 3.13 -16.32
N ASN A 26 0.87 2.02 -17.03
CA ASN A 26 1.96 1.12 -17.40
C ASN A 26 3.00 1.80 -18.31
N HIS A 27 2.60 2.82 -19.08
CA HIS A 27 3.48 3.62 -19.94
C HIS A 27 3.92 4.96 -19.31
N LEU A 28 3.70 5.14 -18.00
CA LEU A 28 4.07 6.34 -17.24
C LEU A 28 3.41 7.66 -17.73
N SER A 29 2.29 7.56 -18.45
CA SER A 29 1.46 8.67 -18.93
C SER A 29 0.52 9.16 -17.83
N PHE A 30 1.08 9.79 -16.78
CA PHE A 30 0.34 10.15 -15.57
C PHE A 30 -0.75 11.21 -15.78
N GLN A 31 -0.59 12.11 -16.75
CA GLN A 31 -1.62 13.12 -17.05
C GLN A 31 -2.88 12.45 -17.62
N GLU A 32 -2.70 11.53 -18.57
CA GLU A 32 -3.78 10.78 -19.18
C GLU A 32 -4.45 9.84 -18.16
N CYS A 33 -3.67 9.28 -17.22
CA CYS A 33 -4.22 8.55 -16.08
C CYS A 33 -5.19 9.40 -15.25
N ARG A 34 -4.80 10.65 -14.93
CA ARG A 34 -5.63 11.60 -14.18
C ARG A 34 -6.92 11.89 -14.92
N GLU A 35 -6.85 12.14 -16.22
CA GLU A 35 -8.03 12.39 -17.04
C GLU A 35 -9.03 11.22 -16.99
N GLN A 36 -8.55 9.97 -17.03
CA GLN A 36 -9.42 8.80 -16.88
C GLN A 36 -10.03 8.72 -15.46
N ILE A 37 -9.25 8.98 -14.42
CA ILE A 37 -9.74 8.99 -13.02
C ILE A 37 -10.80 10.08 -12.83
N ASP A 38 -10.59 11.28 -13.36
CA ASP A 38 -11.51 12.41 -13.23
C ASP A 38 -12.82 12.12 -13.96
N GLN A 39 -12.76 11.51 -15.15
CA GLN A 39 -13.94 11.02 -15.85
C GLN A 39 -14.73 10.00 -15.01
N LEU A 40 -14.04 9.02 -14.41
CA LEU A 40 -14.66 8.02 -13.53
C LEU A 40 -15.32 8.66 -12.31
N LYS A 41 -14.63 9.59 -11.62
CA LYS A 41 -15.16 10.32 -10.46
C LYS A 41 -16.36 11.18 -10.83
N ASN A 42 -16.34 11.84 -11.99
CA ASN A 42 -17.45 12.64 -12.48
C ASN A 42 -18.68 11.77 -12.78
N ASN A 43 -18.50 10.65 -13.49
CA ASN A 43 -19.57 9.71 -13.79
C ASN A 43 -20.18 9.13 -12.50
N LEU A 44 -19.35 8.77 -11.52
CA LEU A 44 -19.80 8.32 -10.21
C LEU A 44 -20.58 9.39 -9.45
N THR A 45 -20.12 10.63 -9.50
CA THR A 45 -20.80 11.75 -8.84
C THR A 45 -22.17 12.01 -9.44
N ILE A 46 -22.30 11.93 -10.76
CA ILE A 46 -23.58 12.06 -11.46
C ILE A 46 -24.51 10.90 -11.06
N ALA A 47 -24.03 9.66 -11.15
CA ALA A 47 -24.82 8.49 -10.81
C ALA A 47 -25.28 8.50 -9.34
N LYS A 48 -24.40 8.82 -8.38
CA LYS A 48 -24.79 8.94 -6.97
C LYS A 48 -25.89 9.96 -6.71
N LYS A 49 -25.96 11.04 -7.49
CA LYS A 49 -27.04 12.03 -7.40
C LYS A 49 -28.35 11.48 -7.93
N GLU A 50 -28.31 10.73 -9.04
CA GLU A 50 -29.47 10.07 -9.64
C GLU A 50 -30.09 9.02 -8.69
N TYR A 51 -29.25 8.21 -8.05
CA TYR A 51 -29.66 7.11 -7.16
C TYR A 51 -29.66 7.49 -5.67
N LYS A 52 -29.71 8.79 -5.33
CA LYS A 52 -29.60 9.25 -3.92
C LYS A 52 -30.68 8.67 -3.00
N SER A 53 -31.87 8.43 -3.53
CA SER A 53 -33.02 7.89 -2.79
C SER A 53 -33.23 6.39 -3.04
N SER A 54 -32.23 5.70 -3.57
CA SER A 54 -32.28 4.24 -3.80
C SER A 54 -32.15 3.46 -2.51
N HIS A 55 -32.42 2.16 -2.59
CA HIS A 55 -32.29 1.23 -1.48
C HIS A 55 -30.83 1.14 -0.99
N GLU A 56 -30.68 0.78 0.29
CA GLU A 56 -29.39 0.73 0.98
C GLU A 56 -28.31 -0.06 0.22
N GLU A 57 -28.69 -1.21 -0.34
CA GLU A 57 -27.79 -2.08 -1.10
C GLU A 57 -27.13 -1.34 -2.27
N VAL A 58 -27.91 -0.57 -3.03
CA VAL A 58 -27.42 0.22 -4.17
C VAL A 58 -26.45 1.29 -3.68
N LEU A 59 -26.79 2.00 -2.61
CA LEU A 59 -25.93 3.05 -2.04
C LEU A 59 -24.62 2.49 -1.49
N ASN A 60 -24.66 1.33 -0.83
CA ASN A 60 -23.49 0.62 -0.33
C ASN A 60 -22.60 0.15 -1.48
N GLU A 61 -23.16 -0.35 -2.58
CA GLU A 61 -22.37 -0.72 -3.77
C GLU A 61 -21.74 0.50 -4.46
N PHE A 62 -22.42 1.66 -4.48
CA PHE A 62 -21.82 2.91 -4.92
C PHE A 62 -20.64 3.34 -4.05
N TYR A 63 -20.71 3.11 -2.73
CA TYR A 63 -19.57 3.33 -1.84
C TYR A 63 -18.37 2.47 -2.26
N VAL A 64 -18.58 1.17 -2.47
CA VAL A 64 -17.54 0.23 -2.91
C VAL A 64 -16.90 0.66 -4.22
N LEU A 65 -17.71 1.00 -5.23
CA LEU A 65 -17.19 1.46 -6.52
C LEU A 65 -16.40 2.77 -6.39
N SER A 66 -16.81 3.65 -5.49
CA SER A 66 -16.06 4.90 -5.23
C SER A 66 -14.71 4.62 -4.61
N ARG A 67 -14.66 3.75 -3.58
CA ARG A 67 -13.40 3.34 -2.96
C ARG A 67 -12.47 2.64 -3.95
N PHE A 68 -13.01 1.89 -4.91
CA PHE A 68 -12.22 1.31 -5.98
C PHE A 68 -11.61 2.39 -6.89
N VAL A 69 -12.37 3.42 -7.29
CA VAL A 69 -11.83 4.54 -8.09
C VAL A 69 -10.83 5.38 -7.28
N ASP A 70 -11.06 5.57 -5.99
CA ASP A 70 -10.10 6.24 -5.10
C ASP A 70 -8.80 5.44 -4.97
N MET A 71 -8.88 4.10 -4.92
CA MET A 71 -7.72 3.21 -4.99
C MET A 71 -6.93 3.39 -6.28
N LEU A 72 -7.60 3.44 -7.45
CA LEU A 72 -6.90 3.72 -8.72
C LEU A 72 -6.20 5.09 -8.69
N SER A 73 -6.83 6.09 -8.08
CA SER A 73 -6.24 7.42 -7.88
C SER A 73 -4.97 7.37 -7.03
N SER A 74 -5.04 6.77 -5.84
CA SER A 74 -3.90 6.63 -4.94
C SER A 74 -2.80 5.76 -5.55
N TYR A 75 -3.16 4.74 -6.31
CA TYR A 75 -2.22 3.89 -7.03
C TYR A 75 -1.49 4.61 -8.17
N CYS A 76 -2.17 5.50 -8.88
CA CYS A 76 -1.53 6.41 -9.84
C CYS A 76 -0.54 7.35 -9.18
N ASP A 77 -0.95 7.93 -8.04
CA ASP A 77 -0.10 8.83 -7.24
C ASP A 77 1.14 8.12 -6.71
N LEU A 78 0.97 6.90 -6.20
CA LEU A 78 2.06 6.04 -5.75
C LEU A 78 3.14 5.92 -6.83
N TRP A 79 2.78 5.48 -8.03
CA TRP A 79 3.75 5.32 -9.12
C TRP A 79 4.36 6.65 -9.56
N MET A 80 3.56 7.71 -9.69
CA MET A 80 4.07 9.04 -10.04
C MET A 80 5.14 9.50 -9.04
N LYS A 81 4.90 9.32 -7.74
CA LYS A 81 5.85 9.69 -6.68
C LYS A 81 7.09 8.80 -6.67
N ILE A 82 6.95 7.50 -6.89
CA ILE A 82 8.10 6.58 -7.04
C ILE A 82 9.02 7.05 -8.18
N ILE A 83 8.47 7.34 -9.36
CA ILE A 83 9.24 7.76 -10.52
C ILE A 83 9.91 9.12 -10.32
N LYS A 84 9.29 10.01 -9.54
CA LYS A 84 9.88 11.29 -9.13
C LYS A 84 10.90 11.16 -7.98
N MET A 85 11.14 9.94 -7.50
CA MET A 85 11.99 9.64 -6.33
C MET A 85 11.51 10.29 -5.02
N GLU A 86 10.21 10.60 -4.90
CA GLU A 86 9.60 11.19 -3.70
C GLU A 86 9.11 10.08 -2.75
N PHE A 87 10.01 9.18 -2.35
CA PHE A 87 9.68 7.89 -1.71
C PHE A 87 8.94 8.02 -0.38
N SER A 88 9.27 9.02 0.42
CA SER A 88 8.61 9.23 1.71
C SER A 88 7.15 9.58 1.53
N SER A 89 6.82 10.37 0.50
CA SER A 89 5.44 10.71 0.17
C SER A 89 4.70 9.56 -0.52
N SER A 90 5.40 8.77 -1.36
CA SER A 90 4.80 7.62 -2.05
C SER A 90 4.33 6.55 -1.07
N TRP A 91 4.98 6.43 0.10
CA TRP A 91 4.50 5.56 1.19
C TRP A 91 3.07 5.85 1.62
N ASN A 92 2.69 7.12 1.73
CA ASN A 92 1.33 7.50 2.14
C ASN A 92 0.31 7.05 1.10
N PHE A 93 0.58 7.27 -0.19
CA PHE A 93 -0.29 6.83 -1.28
C PHE A 93 -0.39 5.30 -1.38
N LEU A 94 0.69 4.58 -1.08
CA LEU A 94 0.66 3.12 -0.95
C LEU A 94 -0.31 2.69 0.16
N GLN A 95 -0.20 3.29 1.34
CA GLN A 95 -1.11 2.96 2.44
C GLN A 95 -2.55 3.37 2.13
N ASP A 96 -2.77 4.49 1.42
CA ASP A 96 -4.11 4.91 0.97
C ASP A 96 -4.72 3.86 0.05
N ALA A 97 -3.97 3.41 -0.96
CA ALA A 97 -4.41 2.38 -1.89
C ALA A 97 -4.74 1.06 -1.17
N LEU A 98 -3.90 0.65 -0.20
CA LEU A 98 -4.15 -0.54 0.62
C LEU A 98 -5.41 -0.40 1.49
N ASP A 99 -5.63 0.75 2.12
CA ASP A 99 -6.82 0.99 2.96
C ASP A 99 -8.11 1.02 2.13
N GLN A 100 -8.08 1.68 0.98
CA GLN A 100 -9.20 1.70 0.04
C GLN A 100 -9.49 0.29 -0.49
N LEU A 101 -8.45 -0.49 -0.83
CA LEU A 101 -8.61 -1.87 -1.28
C LEU A 101 -9.17 -2.78 -0.19
N ARG A 102 -8.75 -2.62 1.08
CA ARG A 102 -9.34 -3.34 2.23
C ARG A 102 -10.84 -3.07 2.34
N GLN A 103 -11.28 -1.83 2.15
CA GLN A 103 -12.70 -1.47 2.15
C GLN A 103 -13.44 -2.09 0.96
N VAL A 104 -12.87 -2.03 -0.25
CA VAL A 104 -13.44 -2.69 -1.43
C VAL A 104 -13.61 -4.19 -1.18
N LYS A 105 -12.58 -4.85 -0.64
CA LYS A 105 -12.61 -6.28 -0.31
C LYS A 105 -13.65 -6.63 0.75
N LYS A 106 -13.75 -5.82 1.82
CA LYS A 106 -14.67 -6.05 2.93
C LYS A 106 -16.12 -6.00 2.47
N PHE A 107 -16.45 -5.06 1.59
CA PHE A 107 -17.84 -4.73 1.27
C PHE A 107 -18.30 -5.14 -0.13
N SER A 108 -17.42 -5.71 -0.97
CA SER A 108 -17.82 -6.20 -2.29
C SER A 108 -18.78 -7.39 -2.18
N SER A 109 -19.93 -7.30 -2.83
CA SER A 109 -20.97 -8.35 -2.84
C SER A 109 -20.51 -9.66 -3.49
N ARG A 110 -19.54 -9.59 -4.41
CA ARG A 110 -18.85 -10.76 -4.98
C ARG A 110 -17.41 -10.75 -4.50
N ASN A 111 -17.12 -11.57 -3.48
CA ASN A 111 -15.78 -11.72 -2.94
C ASN A 111 -14.77 -12.05 -4.04
N THR A 112 -13.63 -11.36 -4.03
CA THR A 112 -12.40 -11.67 -4.79
C THR A 112 -12.62 -11.91 -6.28
N ASN A 113 -12.49 -10.85 -7.08
CA ASN A 113 -12.24 -10.97 -8.52
C ASN A 113 -10.73 -10.82 -8.82
N GLN A 114 -10.32 -11.29 -9.99
CA GLN A 114 -8.93 -11.22 -10.47
C GLN A 114 -8.33 -9.81 -10.37
N THR A 115 -9.14 -8.78 -10.64
CA THR A 115 -8.76 -7.37 -10.48
C THR A 115 -8.28 -7.03 -9.07
N ILE A 116 -9.08 -7.34 -8.04
CA ILE A 116 -8.73 -7.05 -6.64
C ILE A 116 -7.45 -7.79 -6.26
N SER A 117 -7.35 -9.07 -6.63
CA SER A 117 -6.18 -9.89 -6.31
C SER A 117 -4.89 -9.37 -6.97
N PHE A 118 -4.98 -8.86 -8.21
CA PHE A 118 -3.85 -8.23 -8.89
C PHE A 118 -3.31 -7.03 -8.10
N PHE A 119 -4.17 -6.06 -7.78
CA PHE A 119 -3.76 -4.87 -7.04
C PHE A 119 -3.27 -5.21 -5.62
N GLU A 120 -3.95 -6.13 -4.93
CA GLU A 120 -3.55 -6.55 -3.59
C GLU A 120 -2.14 -7.14 -3.59
N ASN A 121 -1.89 -8.11 -4.47
CA ASN A 121 -0.58 -8.75 -4.56
C ASN A 121 0.50 -7.72 -4.85
N GLN A 122 0.28 -6.84 -5.82
CA GLN A 122 1.31 -5.88 -6.19
C GLN A 122 1.55 -4.83 -5.11
N LEU A 123 0.50 -4.27 -4.49
CA LEU A 123 0.65 -3.30 -3.39
C LEU A 123 1.38 -3.90 -2.19
N LEU A 124 1.10 -5.16 -1.85
CA LEU A 124 1.79 -5.85 -0.75
C LEU A 124 3.27 -6.12 -1.07
N GLU A 125 3.61 -6.45 -2.31
CA GLU A 125 5.01 -6.59 -2.74
C GLU A 125 5.73 -5.23 -2.78
N LEU A 126 5.05 -4.17 -3.21
CA LEU A 126 5.58 -2.80 -3.16
C LEU A 126 5.85 -2.36 -1.73
N GLU A 127 4.99 -2.70 -0.77
CA GLU A 127 5.17 -2.38 0.65
C GLU A 127 6.51 -2.91 1.20
N LYS A 128 6.91 -4.11 0.77
CA LYS A 128 8.17 -4.75 1.19
C LYS A 128 9.44 -4.03 0.69
N LEU A 129 9.34 -3.15 -0.31
CA LEU A 129 10.46 -2.35 -0.81
C LEU A 129 10.81 -1.19 0.12
N TYR A 130 9.88 -0.76 0.96
CA TYR A 130 10.07 0.38 1.85
C TYR A 130 10.82 -0.03 3.13
N PRO A 131 11.61 0.89 3.71
CA PRO A 131 12.42 0.60 4.89
C PRO A 131 11.64 0.62 6.21
N TYR A 132 10.32 0.82 6.18
CA TYR A 132 9.50 1.06 7.37
C TYR A 132 9.07 -0.25 8.02
N ASN A 133 9.61 -0.53 9.21
CA ASN A 133 9.32 -1.71 10.02
C ASN A 133 9.08 -1.39 11.52
N VAL A 134 9.19 -0.12 11.89
CA VAL A 134 8.88 0.44 13.20
C VAL A 134 8.03 1.68 12.97
N PHE A 135 6.93 1.76 13.71
CA PHE A 135 5.89 2.77 13.56
C PHE A 135 5.58 3.40 14.91
N CYS A 136 5.05 4.61 14.91
CA CYS A 136 4.56 5.29 16.10
C CYS A 136 3.05 5.04 16.26
N SER A 137 2.62 4.73 17.48
CA SER A 137 1.21 4.66 17.85
C SER A 137 0.98 5.51 19.08
N VAL A 138 -0.14 6.22 19.13
CA VAL A 138 -0.46 7.15 20.21
C VAL A 138 -1.55 6.58 21.11
N GLY A 139 -1.34 6.69 22.43
CA GLY A 139 -2.35 6.45 23.46
C GLY A 139 -2.96 7.78 23.88
N ILE A 140 -4.21 8.02 23.51
CA ILE A 140 -4.97 9.22 23.88
C ILE A 140 -6.29 8.79 24.51
N THR A 141 -6.64 9.40 25.64
CA THR A 141 -7.96 9.29 26.25
C THR A 141 -8.80 10.47 25.79
N VAL A 142 -9.99 10.18 25.29
CA VAL A 142 -10.96 11.17 24.83
C VAL A 142 -12.25 11.00 25.62
N GLU A 143 -13.05 12.06 25.73
CA GLU A 143 -14.29 12.02 26.50
C GLU A 143 -15.30 11.03 25.90
N ARG A 144 -15.46 11.06 24.57
CA ARG A 144 -16.35 10.18 23.83
C ARG A 144 -16.01 10.14 22.34
N PHE A 145 -16.56 9.16 21.64
CA PHE A 145 -16.53 9.08 20.19
C PHE A 145 -17.92 9.34 19.61
N GLU A 146 -18.05 10.35 18.76
CA GLU A 146 -19.29 10.64 18.03
C GLU A 146 -19.35 9.82 16.74
N CYS A 147 -20.48 9.17 16.48
CA CYS A 147 -20.71 8.44 15.24
C CYS A 147 -20.82 9.41 14.05
N SER A 148 -20.01 9.19 13.02
CA SER A 148 -20.00 9.99 11.79
C SER A 148 -21.31 10.02 11.00
N ILE A 149 -22.26 9.11 11.30
CA ILE A 149 -23.55 9.00 10.59
C ILE A 149 -24.69 9.63 11.38
N CYS A 150 -24.81 9.35 12.69
CA CYS A 150 -25.96 9.79 13.49
C CYS A 150 -25.64 10.87 14.55
N GLY A 151 -24.37 11.20 14.77
CA GLY A 151 -23.95 12.22 15.75
C GLY A 151 -24.13 11.80 17.23
N ARG A 152 -24.46 10.54 17.50
CA ARG A 152 -24.59 9.99 18.86
C ARG A 152 -23.27 9.36 19.30
N ASP A 153 -23.14 9.10 20.60
CA ASP A 153 -21.99 8.34 21.11
C ASP A 153 -21.97 6.93 20.53
N ILE A 154 -20.92 6.61 19.76
CA ILE A 154 -20.79 5.37 18.99
C ILE A 154 -20.55 4.14 19.89
N ASP A 155 -20.07 4.35 21.12
CA ASP A 155 -19.77 3.27 22.07
C ASP A 155 -20.98 2.94 22.97
N THR A 156 -22.14 3.54 22.72
CA THR A 156 -23.38 3.34 23.47
C THR A 156 -24.46 2.64 22.65
N PHE A 157 -25.46 2.05 23.32
CA PHE A 157 -26.63 1.43 22.67
C PHE A 157 -27.56 2.45 21.99
N ASP A 158 -27.36 3.75 22.20
CA ASP A 158 -28.14 4.80 21.53
C ASP A 158 -27.74 4.95 20.05
N CYS A 159 -26.54 4.50 19.67
CA CYS A 159 -26.07 4.46 18.30
C CYS A 159 -26.37 3.08 17.67
N PRO A 160 -27.19 3.00 16.61
CA PRO A 160 -27.46 1.74 15.93
C PRO A 160 -26.33 1.32 14.96
N HIS A 161 -25.28 2.13 14.81
CA HIS A 161 -24.21 1.91 13.83
C HIS A 161 -22.97 1.32 14.48
N THR A 162 -22.46 0.24 13.90
CA THR A 162 -21.21 -0.41 14.29
C THR A 162 -20.03 0.24 13.58
N ARG A 163 -18.98 0.59 14.32
CA ARG A 163 -17.75 1.16 13.75
C ARG A 163 -17.16 0.26 12.67
N GLY A 164 -16.89 0.86 11.52
CA GLY A 164 -16.31 0.17 10.37
C GLY A 164 -17.31 -0.61 9.53
N GLU A 165 -18.63 -0.51 9.78
CA GLU A 165 -19.68 -1.09 8.93
C GLU A 165 -20.32 -0.04 8.01
N LEU A 166 -20.98 -0.50 6.93
CA LEU A 166 -21.64 0.35 5.93
C LEU A 166 -23.13 0.53 6.21
N TYR A 167 -23.60 1.76 6.05
CA TYR A 167 -24.99 2.16 6.15
C TYR A 167 -25.28 3.22 5.10
N GLN A 168 -26.26 2.96 4.22
CA GLN A 168 -26.77 3.95 3.24
C GLN A 168 -25.66 4.64 2.42
N GLY A 169 -24.64 3.86 2.01
CA GLY A 169 -23.51 4.35 1.23
C GLY A 169 -22.44 5.10 2.03
N GLN A 170 -22.42 4.98 3.35
CA GLN A 170 -21.44 5.60 4.24
C GLN A 170 -20.89 4.58 5.25
N MET A 171 -19.59 4.63 5.50
CA MET A 171 -18.98 3.80 6.54
C MET A 171 -19.01 4.53 7.88
N ALA A 172 -19.52 3.89 8.93
CA ALA A 172 -19.54 4.46 10.26
C ALA A 172 -18.14 4.50 10.86
N TYR A 173 -17.73 5.63 11.43
CA TYR A 173 -16.49 5.77 12.19
C TYR A 173 -16.70 6.72 13.36
N GLY A 174 -15.86 6.55 14.40
CA GLY A 174 -15.89 7.42 15.58
C GLY A 174 -15.06 8.68 15.35
N ILE A 175 -15.65 9.84 15.60
CA ILE A 175 -14.99 11.13 15.67
C ILE A 175 -14.67 11.38 17.14
N ALA A 176 -13.38 11.42 17.48
CA ALA A 176 -12.94 11.71 18.84
C ALA A 176 -13.31 13.15 19.24
N HIS A 177 -14.00 13.32 20.37
CA HIS A 177 -14.28 14.62 20.96
C HIS A 177 -13.59 14.79 22.30
N ASN A 178 -13.03 15.98 22.51
CA ASN A 178 -12.38 16.42 23.75
C ASN A 178 -11.30 15.46 24.23
N ILE A 179 -10.05 15.75 23.84
CA ILE A 179 -8.89 15.06 24.38
C ILE A 179 -8.79 15.36 25.89
N ILE A 180 -8.91 14.31 26.71
CA ILE A 180 -8.77 14.40 28.17
C ILE A 180 -7.29 14.34 28.53
N GLU A 181 -6.58 13.35 27.97
CA GLU A 181 -5.20 13.07 28.32
C GLU A 181 -4.45 12.46 27.14
N THR A 182 -3.18 12.85 27.00
CA THR A 182 -2.22 12.18 26.11
C THR A 182 -1.30 11.35 27.00
N ASP A 183 -1.43 10.03 26.95
CA ASP A 183 -0.69 9.12 27.81
C ASP A 183 0.71 8.86 27.24
N HIS A 184 0.79 8.34 26.01
CA HIS A 184 2.07 7.92 25.43
C HIS A 184 2.12 7.98 23.91
N VAL A 185 3.35 7.94 23.39
CA VAL A 185 3.66 7.55 22.01
C VAL A 185 4.58 6.32 22.07
N ALA A 186 4.12 5.20 21.51
CA ALA A 186 4.86 3.93 21.52
C ALA A 186 5.43 3.62 20.13
N MET A 187 6.65 3.06 20.11
CA MET A 187 7.22 2.46 18.91
C MET A 187 6.76 1.00 18.81
N VAL A 188 6.08 0.65 17.73
CA VAL A 188 5.42 -0.65 17.52
C VAL A 188 5.77 -1.24 16.15
N LYS A 189 5.66 -2.58 16.04
CA LYS A 189 5.83 -3.29 14.75
C LYS A 189 4.53 -3.37 13.93
N HIS A 190 3.39 -3.34 14.61
CA HIS A 190 2.07 -3.56 14.00
C HIS A 190 1.12 -2.43 14.42
N PRO A 191 1.22 -1.23 13.80
CA PRO A 191 0.34 -0.11 14.12
C PRO A 191 -1.05 -0.28 13.50
N ALA A 192 -2.02 0.50 13.99
CA ALA A 192 -3.28 0.69 13.29
C ALA A 192 -3.12 1.49 11.99
N ASP A 193 -2.25 2.53 12.00
CA ASP A 193 -1.90 3.31 10.81
C ASP A 193 -0.39 3.20 10.52
N LYS A 194 -0.06 2.59 9.38
CA LYS A 194 1.32 2.42 8.92
C LYS A 194 1.94 3.70 8.36
N ARG A 195 1.18 4.81 8.22
CA ARG A 195 1.73 6.13 7.83
C ARG A 195 2.49 6.80 8.96
N CYS A 196 2.27 6.39 10.21
CA CYS A 196 2.96 6.92 11.38
C CYS A 196 4.41 6.39 11.46
N VAL A 197 5.28 6.87 10.57
CA VAL A 197 6.69 6.47 10.47
C VAL A 197 7.62 7.64 10.79
N VAL A 198 8.86 7.33 11.16
CA VAL A 198 9.94 8.30 11.11
C VAL A 198 10.26 8.56 9.64
N VAL A 199 9.98 9.77 9.16
CA VAL A 199 10.23 10.16 7.78
C VAL A 199 11.74 10.22 7.52
N TYR A 200 12.18 9.58 6.45
CA TYR A 200 13.57 9.63 5.99
C TYR A 200 13.75 10.69 4.89
N ASP A 201 14.98 11.15 4.68
CA ASP A 201 15.32 11.88 3.46
C ASP A 201 15.16 10.95 2.24
N ASP A 202 14.57 11.43 1.15
CA ASP A 202 14.34 10.65 -0.06
C ASP A 202 15.64 10.21 -0.75
N ASN A 203 16.77 10.84 -0.47
CA ASN A 203 18.12 10.41 -0.90
C ASN A 203 18.77 9.41 0.07
N GLY A 204 18.08 9.07 1.16
CA GLY A 204 18.54 8.11 2.15
C GLY A 204 18.87 6.74 1.55
N LYS A 205 19.94 6.12 2.07
CA LYS A 205 20.37 4.76 1.67
C LYS A 205 19.32 3.69 2.00
N GLN A 206 18.41 3.99 2.91
CA GLN A 206 17.28 3.14 3.33
C GLN A 206 16.35 2.83 2.15
N PHE A 207 16.16 3.78 1.22
CA PHE A 207 15.31 3.61 0.03
C PHE A 207 16.01 2.91 -1.15
N LYS A 208 17.16 2.26 -0.94
CA LYS A 208 17.94 1.62 -2.03
C LYS A 208 17.12 0.65 -2.89
N LEU A 209 16.18 -0.10 -2.30
CA LEU A 209 15.41 -1.12 -3.02
C LEU A 209 14.35 -0.50 -3.93
N ILE A 210 13.56 0.43 -3.39
CA ILE A 210 12.55 1.13 -4.19
C ILE A 210 13.19 2.05 -5.24
N ARG A 211 14.35 2.64 -4.93
CA ARG A 211 15.14 3.38 -5.92
C ARG A 211 15.58 2.49 -7.07
N PHE A 212 16.08 1.29 -6.76
CA PHE A 212 16.45 0.32 -7.78
C PHE A 212 15.25 -0.09 -8.65
N LEU A 213 14.07 -0.29 -8.07
CA LEU A 213 12.83 -0.50 -8.85
C LEU A 213 12.53 0.69 -9.76
N SER A 214 12.58 1.92 -9.23
CA SER A 214 12.34 3.14 -10.00
C SER A 214 13.32 3.28 -11.17
N GLU A 215 14.59 2.96 -10.95
CA GLU A 215 15.62 2.95 -11.99
C GLU A 215 15.28 1.92 -13.08
N LEU A 216 14.93 0.68 -12.73
CA LEU A 216 14.51 -0.33 -13.71
C LEU A 216 13.34 0.13 -14.58
N ILE A 217 12.37 0.83 -13.98
CA ILE A 217 11.20 1.34 -14.70
C ILE A 217 11.55 2.52 -15.60
N THR A 218 12.28 3.50 -15.07
CA THR A 218 12.67 4.70 -15.84
C THR A 218 13.64 4.39 -16.99
N THR A 219 14.47 3.34 -16.86
CA THR A 219 15.32 2.85 -17.96
C THR A 219 14.61 1.85 -18.87
N ASN A 220 13.30 1.65 -18.72
CA ASN A 220 12.47 0.75 -19.52
C ASN A 220 12.91 -0.74 -19.48
N ASN A 221 13.58 -1.15 -18.41
CA ASN A 221 13.97 -2.55 -18.16
C ASN A 221 12.83 -3.35 -17.49
N LEU A 222 11.82 -2.67 -16.96
CA LEU A 222 10.63 -3.25 -16.33
C LEU A 222 9.46 -2.28 -16.50
N GLN A 223 8.25 -2.76 -16.82
CA GLN A 223 7.05 -1.91 -16.74
C GLN A 223 6.46 -1.96 -15.31
N PRO A 224 5.72 -0.94 -14.86
CA PRO A 224 5.07 -0.93 -13.55
C PRO A 224 4.26 -2.20 -13.24
N PHE A 225 3.52 -2.74 -14.21
CA PHE A 225 2.69 -3.93 -14.00
C PHE A 225 3.44 -5.24 -14.15
N ASP A 226 4.66 -5.21 -14.68
CA ASP A 226 5.52 -6.38 -14.72
C ASP A 226 6.20 -6.62 -13.36
N PHE A 227 6.14 -5.67 -12.42
CA PHE A 227 6.61 -5.88 -11.05
C PHE A 227 5.77 -6.97 -10.36
N GLY A 228 6.39 -8.13 -10.13
CA GLY A 228 5.71 -9.35 -9.68
C GLY A 228 5.88 -9.64 -8.20
N GLU A 229 7.10 -9.96 -7.75
CA GLU A 229 7.38 -10.30 -6.35
C GLU A 229 8.83 -10.04 -5.96
N LEU A 230 9.08 -10.00 -4.65
CA LEU A 230 10.43 -9.96 -4.07
C LEU A 230 10.85 -11.33 -3.54
N GLN A 231 12.00 -11.81 -4.01
CA GLN A 231 12.62 -13.02 -3.51
C GLN A 231 13.81 -12.69 -2.61
N PHE A 232 13.60 -12.81 -1.30
CA PHE A 232 14.64 -12.61 -0.30
C PHE A 232 15.48 -13.88 -0.15
N SER A 233 16.80 -13.74 -0.27
CA SER A 233 17.75 -14.83 -0.14
C SER A 233 19.03 -14.39 0.59
N LYS A 234 19.91 -15.34 0.90
CA LYS A 234 21.25 -15.06 1.41
C LYS A 234 22.26 -15.34 0.31
N LYS A 235 23.12 -14.38 -0.01
CA LYS A 235 24.25 -14.60 -0.93
C LYS A 235 25.57 -14.46 -0.18
N LYS A 236 26.57 -15.26 -0.55
CA LYS A 236 27.93 -15.11 -0.01
C LYS A 236 28.54 -13.84 -0.58
N VAL A 237 28.74 -12.85 0.29
CA VAL A 237 29.39 -11.59 -0.04
C VAL A 237 30.76 -11.54 0.61
N LYS A 238 31.68 -10.80 0.02
CA LYS A 238 33.00 -10.57 0.61
C LYS A 238 32.82 -9.80 1.92
N ASN A 239 33.44 -10.29 2.99
CA ASN A 239 33.41 -9.60 4.26
C ASN A 239 34.38 -8.41 4.23
N HIS A 240 33.85 -7.19 4.27
CA HIS A 240 34.65 -5.96 4.22
C HIS A 240 35.58 -5.79 5.43
N GLU A 241 35.26 -6.42 6.56
CA GLU A 241 36.08 -6.40 7.77
C GLU A 241 37.15 -7.51 7.78
N PHE A 242 37.14 -8.40 6.77
CA PHE A 242 38.09 -9.50 6.74
C PHE A 242 39.52 -9.02 6.47
N GLN A 243 40.39 -9.25 7.45
CA GLN A 243 41.81 -9.00 7.31
C GLN A 243 42.56 -10.32 7.14
N LYS A 244 43.14 -10.54 5.96
CA LYS A 244 43.99 -11.71 5.73
C LYS A 244 45.24 -11.61 6.61
N LYS A 245 45.48 -12.63 7.42
CA LYS A 245 46.67 -12.77 8.27
C LYS A 245 47.34 -14.11 8.01
N GLU A 246 48.56 -14.29 8.48
CA GLU A 246 49.24 -15.58 8.40
C GLU A 246 48.56 -16.62 9.30
N ARG A 247 48.55 -17.89 8.86
CA ARG A 247 47.79 -18.98 9.51
C ARG A 247 48.04 -19.12 11.01
N ASN A 248 49.28 -18.91 11.47
CA ASN A 248 49.67 -19.10 12.87
C ASN A 248 49.71 -17.80 13.69
N SER A 249 49.52 -16.64 13.05
CA SER A 249 49.48 -15.35 13.74
C SER A 249 48.22 -15.20 14.62
N PRO A 250 48.24 -14.33 15.64
CA PRO A 250 47.03 -13.98 16.39
C PRO A 250 45.93 -13.46 15.47
N CYS A 251 44.69 -13.88 15.71
CA CYS A 251 43.54 -13.46 14.92
C CYS A 251 43.20 -11.98 15.16
N TYR A 252 42.87 -11.24 14.10
CA TYR A 252 42.56 -9.80 14.16
C TYR A 252 41.29 -9.45 14.97
N CYS A 253 40.43 -10.42 15.26
CA CYS A 253 39.17 -10.20 15.99
C CYS A 253 39.35 -10.11 17.52
N GLY A 254 40.58 -10.17 18.04
CA GLY A 254 40.84 -10.08 19.49
C GLY A 254 40.56 -11.36 20.29
N SER A 255 40.20 -12.48 19.65
CA SER A 255 39.88 -13.73 20.36
C SER A 255 41.06 -14.46 21.03
N GLY A 256 42.30 -13.99 20.82
CA GLY A 256 43.53 -14.66 21.29
C GLY A 256 43.87 -15.97 20.57
N LYS A 257 43.01 -16.48 19.67
CA LYS A 257 43.25 -17.71 18.89
C LYS A 257 44.14 -17.45 17.67
N LYS A 258 44.85 -18.50 17.19
CA LYS A 258 45.54 -18.47 15.88
C LYS A 258 44.53 -18.22 14.76
N PHE A 259 44.88 -17.41 13.76
CA PHE A 259 43.99 -17.05 12.65
C PHE A 259 43.34 -18.26 11.96
N LYS A 260 44.11 -19.32 11.69
CA LYS A 260 43.61 -20.57 11.09
C LYS A 260 42.55 -21.31 11.89
N LYS A 261 42.43 -21.03 13.20
CA LYS A 261 41.44 -21.63 14.11
C LYS A 261 40.31 -20.64 14.48
N CYS A 262 40.23 -19.48 13.83
CA CYS A 262 39.27 -18.44 14.15
C CYS A 262 38.61 -17.85 12.90
N CYS A 263 39.11 -16.72 12.37
CA CYS A 263 38.44 -16.01 11.28
C CYS A 263 38.89 -16.42 9.87
N ILE A 264 39.72 -17.44 9.68
CA ILE A 264 40.25 -17.83 8.35
C ILE A 264 39.14 -18.17 7.34
N SER A 265 38.01 -18.70 7.79
CA SER A 265 36.85 -19.04 6.95
C SER A 265 35.86 -17.88 6.79
N LYS A 266 36.12 -16.72 7.40
CA LYS A 266 35.23 -15.56 7.39
C LYS A 266 35.56 -14.54 6.28
N GLU A 267 36.28 -14.97 5.24
CA GLU A 267 36.53 -14.15 4.04
C GLU A 267 35.23 -13.80 3.32
N TYR A 268 34.27 -14.72 3.38
CA TYR A 268 32.91 -14.51 2.91
C TYR A 268 31.93 -14.67 4.07
N VAL A 269 30.91 -13.82 4.07
CA VAL A 269 29.78 -13.86 5.01
C VAL A 269 28.47 -13.94 4.23
N ASN A 270 27.42 -14.44 4.87
CA ASN A 270 26.08 -14.42 4.27
C ASN A 270 25.54 -12.99 4.38
N GLY A 271 25.37 -12.33 3.23
CA GLY A 271 24.68 -11.05 3.11
C GLY A 271 23.23 -11.25 2.71
N ASP A 272 22.37 -10.32 3.14
CA ASP A 272 21.01 -10.22 2.62
C ASP A 272 21.02 -9.84 1.15
N HIS A 273 20.24 -10.56 0.35
CA HIS A 273 20.04 -10.30 -1.06
C HIS A 273 18.55 -10.31 -1.37
N VAL A 274 18.12 -9.46 -2.29
CA VAL A 274 16.74 -9.48 -2.81
C VAL A 274 16.78 -9.45 -4.33
N ASP A 275 15.99 -10.32 -4.95
CA ASP A 275 15.75 -10.32 -6.38
C ASP A 275 14.34 -9.75 -6.65
N ILE A 276 14.24 -8.81 -7.60
CA ILE A 276 12.96 -8.32 -8.13
C ILE A 276 12.58 -9.25 -9.28
N VAL A 277 11.46 -9.97 -9.13
CA VAL A 277 11.00 -10.95 -10.11
C VAL A 277 9.90 -10.32 -10.95
N ALA A 278 10.15 -10.24 -12.26
CA ALA A 278 9.17 -9.77 -13.23
C ALA A 278 8.11 -10.86 -13.49
N LYS A 279 6.85 -10.45 -13.59
CA LYS A 279 5.72 -11.29 -14.01
C LYS A 279 5.00 -10.55 -15.13
N LEU A 280 5.08 -11.08 -16.35
CA LEU A 280 4.40 -10.50 -17.51
C LEU A 280 2.89 -10.41 -17.22
N THR A 281 2.37 -9.19 -17.22
CA THR A 281 0.96 -8.94 -16.93
C THR A 281 0.24 -8.47 -18.18
N ASN A 282 -0.81 -9.21 -18.57
CA ASN A 282 -1.72 -8.75 -19.61
C ASN A 282 -2.76 -7.78 -19.02
N ILE A 283 -2.69 -6.50 -19.42
CA ILE A 283 -3.60 -5.45 -18.94
C ILE A 283 -5.07 -5.81 -19.16
N GLU A 284 -5.38 -6.49 -20.28
CA GLU A 284 -6.75 -6.88 -20.62
C GLU A 284 -7.34 -7.88 -19.63
N GLU A 285 -6.50 -8.71 -19.01
CA GLU A 285 -6.89 -9.74 -18.03
C GLU A 285 -7.02 -9.17 -16.60
N ILE A 286 -6.52 -7.95 -16.35
CA ILE A 286 -6.69 -7.31 -15.03
C ILE A 286 -8.17 -6.96 -14.80
N ILE A 287 -8.88 -6.54 -15.86
CA ILE A 287 -10.28 -6.08 -15.80
C ILE A 287 -11.13 -6.93 -16.76
N ASP A 288 -11.68 -8.01 -16.22
CA ASP A 288 -12.71 -8.82 -16.86
C ASP A 288 -14.11 -8.25 -16.70
#